data_AF-A0A8H4UY03-F1
#
_entry.id   AF-A0A8H4UY03-F1
#
_cell.length_a   1.000
_cell.length_b   1.000
_cell.length_c   1.000
_cell.angle_alpha   90.00
_cell.angle_beta   90.00
_cell.angle_gamma   90.00
#
_symmetry.space_group_name_H-M   'P 1'
#
loop_
_entity.id
_entity.type
_entity.pdbx_description
1 polymer ?
#
loop_
_entity_poly.entity_id
_entity_poly.type
_entity_poly.pdbx_seq_one_letter_code
_entity_poly.pdbx_strand_id
1 'polypeptide(L)'
;MLMDIPSTSLPKPEPPYVKGSQFTVHLHRPPPPTPIIRNNCINTTTDIEERRGIDSIDKALERCNRHPPLPGNLEKPCYVRLELIGPVVQVGDGRNAQVVIV
;
A
#
# COMPACT_ATOMS: atom_id res chain seq x y z
N MET A 1 -19.35 -15.28 -8.42
CA MET A 1 -17.94 -15.27 -7.98
C MET A 1 -17.94 -14.83 -6.52
N LEU A 2 -17.65 -15.74 -5.59
CA LEU A 2 -17.54 -15.39 -4.17
C LEU A 2 -16.26 -14.55 -4.04
N MET A 3 -16.38 -13.28 -3.68
CA MET A 3 -15.19 -12.47 -3.40
C MET A 3 -14.60 -12.97 -2.08
N ASP A 4 -13.35 -13.44 -2.12
CA ASP A 4 -12.61 -13.82 -0.91
C ASP A 4 -12.58 -12.62 0.04
N ILE A 5 -13.15 -12.79 1.23
CA ILE A 5 -13.15 -11.76 2.26
C ILE A 5 -11.68 -11.56 2.68
N PRO A 6 -11.10 -10.35 2.55
CA PRO A 6 -9.74 -10.10 2.98
C PRO A 6 -9.60 -10.46 4.46
N SER A 7 -8.56 -11.22 4.81
CA SER A 7 -8.32 -11.61 6.20
C SER A 7 -8.12 -10.37 7.07
N THR A 8 -9.01 -10.17 8.04
CA THR A 8 -8.90 -9.13 9.07
C THR A 8 -8.26 -9.67 10.35
N SER A 9 -7.73 -10.90 10.35
CA SER A 9 -7.20 -11.56 11.55
C SER A 9 -5.82 -11.05 11.96
N LEU A 10 -5.08 -10.45 11.04
CA LEU A 10 -3.75 -9.91 11.34
C LEU A 10 -3.88 -8.55 12.04
N PRO A 11 -3.17 -8.34 13.16
CA PRO A 11 -3.14 -7.05 13.81
C PRO A 11 -2.56 -6.01 12.83
N LYS A 12 -3.14 -4.81 12.81
CA LYS A 12 -2.56 -3.70 12.05
C LYS A 12 -1.18 -3.38 12.63
N PRO A 13 -0.14 -3.20 11.80
CA PRO A 13 1.16 -2.77 12.29
C PRO A 13 1.03 -1.38 12.95
N GLU A 14 1.91 -1.11 13.89
CA GLU A 14 2.04 0.24 14.44
C GLU A 14 2.34 1.22 13.30
N PRO A 15 1.72 2.41 13.30
CA PRO A 15 1.96 3.37 12.24
C PRO A 15 3.41 3.85 12.37
N PRO A 16 4.22 3.85 11.30
CA PRO A 16 5.62 4.28 11.35
C PRO A 16 5.78 5.80 11.49
N TYR A 17 4.69 6.50 11.83
CA TYR A 17 4.57 7.96 11.79
C TYR A 17 4.49 8.49 13.22
N VAL A 18 5.46 9.32 13.62
CA VAL A 18 5.49 9.96 14.94
C VAL A 18 5.31 11.47 14.78
N LYS A 19 4.55 12.11 15.68
CA LYS A 19 4.40 13.57 15.70
C LYS A 19 5.77 14.26 15.68
N GLY A 20 5.93 15.28 14.83
CA GLY A 20 7.20 15.98 14.65
C GLY A 20 8.20 15.30 13.70
N SER A 21 7.87 14.11 13.15
CA SER A 21 8.69 13.50 12.09
C SER A 21 8.67 14.37 10.84
N GLN A 22 9.82 14.43 10.17
CA GLN A 22 10.00 15.15 8.91
C GLN A 22 10.21 14.17 7.78
N PHE A 23 9.50 14.36 6.69
CA PHE A 23 9.60 13.50 5.51
C PHE A 23 9.99 14.31 4.29
N THR A 24 10.82 13.70 3.45
CA THR A 24 11.06 14.16 2.08
C THR A 24 10.14 13.37 1.17
N VAL A 25 9.30 14.07 0.42
CA VAL A 25 8.44 13.43 -0.59
C VAL A 25 9.03 13.62 -1.98
N HIS A 26 8.76 12.65 -2.84
CA HIS A 26 9.03 12.73 -4.27
C HIS A 26 7.71 12.88 -5.00
N LEU A 27 7.68 13.74 -6.02
CA LEU A 27 6.54 13.81 -6.92
C LEU A 27 6.41 12.45 -7.63
N HIS A 28 5.37 11.70 -7.30
CA HIS A 28 5.04 10.47 -7.98
C HIS A 28 4.01 10.76 -9.08
N ARG A 29 4.45 10.78 -10.34
CA ARG A 29 3.54 10.70 -11.48
C ARG A 29 3.35 9.22 -11.83
N PRO A 30 2.20 8.61 -11.50
CA PRO A 30 1.99 7.21 -11.80
C PRO A 30 2.02 7.00 -13.33
N PRO A 31 2.43 5.81 -13.80
CA PRO A 31 2.27 5.47 -15.21
C PRO A 31 0.78 5.52 -15.61
N PRO A 32 0.47 5.66 -16.91
CA PRO A 32 -0.89 5.54 -17.39
C PRO A 32 -1.55 4.25 -16.88
N PRO A 33 -2.86 4.26 -16.57
CA PRO A 33 -3.57 3.06 -16.14
C PRO A 33 -3.35 1.90 -17.11
N THR A 34 -3.19 0.69 -16.58
CA THR A 34 -3.03 -0.52 -17.40
C THR A 34 -4.21 -0.65 -18.36
N PRO A 35 -3.97 -0.74 -19.69
CA PRO A 35 -5.05 -0.90 -20.66
C PRO A 35 -5.88 -2.17 -20.38
N ILE A 36 -7.20 -2.04 -20.44
CA ILE A 36 -8.11 -3.16 -20.28
C ILE A 36 -8.09 -3.97 -21.58
N ILE A 37 -7.40 -5.11 -21.55
CA ILE A 37 -7.36 -6.08 -22.64
C ILE A 37 -8.05 -7.36 -22.13
N ARG A 38 -8.69 -8.12 -23.02
CA ARG A 38 -9.33 -9.40 -22.63
C ARG A 38 -8.31 -10.28 -21.90
N ASN A 39 -8.68 -10.79 -20.73
CA ASN A 39 -7.85 -11.60 -19.82
C ASN A 39 -6.64 -10.86 -19.18
N ASN A 40 -6.55 -9.54 -19.28
CA ASN A 40 -5.58 -8.74 -18.52
C ASN A 40 -6.17 -8.32 -17.16
N CYS A 41 -5.32 -8.11 -16.15
CA CYS A 41 -5.72 -7.65 -14.81
C CYS A 41 -6.64 -8.62 -14.02
N ILE A 42 -6.60 -9.91 -14.33
CA ILE A 42 -7.28 -10.98 -13.58
C ILE A 42 -6.22 -11.73 -12.77
N ASN A 43 -6.49 -11.99 -11.49
CA ASN A 43 -5.61 -12.83 -10.68
C ASN A 43 -5.48 -14.22 -11.31
N THR A 44 -4.26 -14.65 -11.58
CA THR A 44 -3.95 -16.02 -11.97
C THR A 44 -4.15 -16.97 -10.79
N THR A 45 -4.19 -18.28 -11.05
CA THR A 45 -4.20 -19.30 -9.98
C THR A 45 -3.02 -19.12 -9.03
N THR A 46 -1.84 -18.80 -9.58
CA THR A 46 -0.62 -18.51 -8.82
C THR A 46 -0.80 -17.29 -7.90
N ASP A 47 -1.41 -16.21 -8.40
CA ASP A 47 -1.67 -15.00 -7.58
C ASP A 47 -2.62 -15.30 -6.42
N ILE A 48 -3.62 -16.16 -6.65
CA ILE A 48 -4.60 -16.57 -5.63
C ILE A 48 -3.91 -17.43 -4.55
N GLU A 49 -3.11 -18.41 -4.96
CA GLU A 49 -2.37 -19.29 -4.05
C GLU A 49 -1.34 -18.51 -3.22
N GLU A 50 -0.58 -17.61 -3.86
CA GLU A 50 0.37 -16.73 -3.17
C GLU A 50 -0.35 -15.88 -2.11
N ARG A 51 -1.51 -15.31 -2.45
CA ARG A 51 -2.30 -14.50 -1.51
C ARG A 51 -2.86 -15.31 -0.34
N ARG A 52 -3.30 -16.55 -0.58
CA ARG A 52 -3.81 -17.45 0.48
C ARG A 52 -2.72 -17.87 1.47
N GLY A 53 -1.47 -17.92 1.03
CA GLY A 53 -0.32 -18.25 1.88
C GLY A 53 0.16 -17.13 2.82
N ILE A 54 -0.45 -15.93 2.74
CA ILE A 54 -0.10 -14.80 3.60
C ILE A 54 -0.78 -14.95 4.96
N ASP A 55 -0.06 -15.55 5.91
CA ASP A 55 -0.50 -15.78 7.29
C ASP A 55 0.22 -14.91 8.32
N SER A 56 1.14 -14.04 7.88
CA SER A 56 1.93 -13.15 8.74
C SER A 56 2.29 -11.84 8.06
N ILE A 57 2.65 -10.82 8.86
CA ILE A 57 3.13 -9.53 8.37
C ILE A 57 4.45 -9.69 7.61
N ASP A 58 5.35 -10.57 8.07
CA ASP A 58 6.64 -10.81 7.41
C ASP A 58 6.47 -11.37 6.01
N LYS A 59 5.55 -12.33 5.81
CA LYS A 59 5.23 -12.84 4.46
C LYS A 59 4.57 -11.78 3.59
N ALA A 60 3.73 -10.92 4.17
CA ALA A 60 3.15 -9.79 3.43
C ALA A 60 4.25 -8.82 2.96
N LEU A 61 5.23 -8.51 3.82
CA LEU A 61 6.38 -7.67 3.48
C LEU A 61 7.28 -8.31 2.41
N GLU A 62 7.58 -9.61 2.52
CA GLU A 62 8.34 -10.35 1.51
C GLU A 62 7.67 -10.25 0.14
N ARG A 63 6.35 -10.45 0.11
CA ARG A 63 5.56 -10.32 -1.13
C ARG A 63 5.63 -8.91 -1.71
N CYS A 64 5.51 -7.86 -0.88
CA CYS A 64 5.65 -6.48 -1.34
C CYS A 64 7.05 -6.18 -1.91
N ASN A 65 8.10 -6.76 -1.33
CA ASN A 65 9.47 -6.62 -1.86
C ASN A 65 9.65 -7.36 -3.19
N ARG A 66 8.98 -8.51 -3.36
CA ARG A 66 8.99 -9.28 -4.60
C ARG A 66 8.20 -8.59 -5.72
N HIS A 67 7.08 -7.96 -5.35
CA HIS A 67 6.16 -7.28 -6.27
C HIS A 67 6.01 -5.80 -5.89
N PRO A 68 7.07 -4.99 -6.06
CA PRO A 68 7.01 -3.58 -5.70
C PRO A 68 5.96 -2.85 -6.54
N PRO A 69 5.33 -1.79 -5.99
CA PRO A 69 4.41 -0.96 -6.76
C PRO A 69 5.12 -0.38 -7.99
N LEU A 70 4.34 -0.10 -9.03
CA LEU A 70 4.87 0.49 -10.26
C LEU A 70 5.65 1.77 -9.94
N PRO A 71 6.90 1.91 -10.42
CA PRO A 71 7.65 3.12 -10.23
C PRO A 71 6.95 4.27 -10.96
N GLY A 72 6.85 5.42 -10.29
CA GLY A 72 6.39 6.65 -10.94
C GLY A 72 7.53 7.26 -11.76
N ASN A 73 7.19 8.25 -12.59
CA ASN A 73 8.21 9.05 -13.25
C ASN A 73 8.97 9.90 -12.21
N LEU A 74 10.25 9.59 -12.01
CA LEU A 74 11.19 10.29 -11.13
C LEU A 74 11.77 11.56 -11.80
N GLU A 75 10.93 12.33 -12.48
CA GLU A 75 11.31 13.68 -12.93
C GLU A 75 11.66 14.56 -11.72
N LYS A 76 12.45 15.62 -11.96
CA LYS A 76 13.14 16.48 -10.97
C LYS A 76 12.53 16.45 -9.56
N PRO A 77 13.33 16.14 -8.53
CA PRO A 77 12.83 16.09 -7.15
C PRO A 77 12.18 17.42 -6.77
N CYS A 78 10.89 17.36 -6.41
CA CYS A 78 10.19 18.45 -5.77
C CYS A 78 10.29 18.21 -4.27
N TYR A 79 11.11 19.01 -3.59
CA TYR A 79 11.32 18.88 -2.16
C TYR A 79 10.22 19.65 -1.42
N VAL A 80 9.33 18.91 -0.74
CA VAL A 80 8.39 19.48 0.23
C VAL A 80 8.70 18.89 1.58
N ARG A 81 8.91 19.75 2.58
CA ARG A 81 9.10 19.33 3.97
C ARG A 81 7.73 19.16 4.63
N LEU A 82 7.36 17.92 4.93
CA LEU A 82 6.13 17.61 5.65
C LEU A 82 6.43 17.38 7.12
N GLU A 83 5.60 17.93 8.00
CA GLU A 83 5.66 17.73 9.45
C GLU A 83 4.32 17.23 9.97
N LEU A 84 4.36 16.18 10.80
CA LEU A 84 3.16 15.64 11.45
C LEU A 84 2.78 16.52 12.65
N ILE A 85 1.76 17.37 12.48
CA ILE A 85 1.30 18.33 13.49
C ILE A 85 0.20 17.77 14.42
N GLY A 86 -0.57 16.78 13.95
CA GLY A 86 -1.71 16.19 14.66
C GLY A 86 -1.43 14.81 15.26
N PRO A 87 -2.34 14.29 16.10
CA PRO A 87 -2.30 12.90 16.53
C PRO A 87 -2.49 11.97 15.31
N VAL A 88 -1.83 10.82 15.31
CA VAL A 88 -2.04 9.79 14.29
C VAL A 88 -3.41 9.18 14.48
N VAL A 89 -4.32 9.41 13.54
CA VAL A 89 -5.64 8.78 13.54
C VAL A 89 -5.55 7.48 12.77
N GLN A 90 -5.54 6.36 13.49
CA GLN A 90 -5.77 5.06 12.86
C GLN A 90 -7.28 4.87 12.66
N VAL A 91 -7.78 5.25 11.50
CA VAL A 91 -9.16 4.92 11.11
C VAL A 91 -9.19 3.47 10.63
N GLY A 92 -10.17 2.67 11.08
CA GLY A 92 -10.52 1.46 10.35
C GLY A 92 -11.53 0.52 11.00
N ASP A 93 -12.51 0.17 10.19
CA ASP A 93 -13.39 -1.00 10.18
C ASP A 93 -12.66 -2.31 9.79
N GLY A 94 -11.35 -2.39 10.02
CA GLY A 94 -10.52 -3.53 9.64
C GLY A 94 -10.21 -3.65 8.14
N ARG A 95 -10.65 -2.73 7.27
CA ARG A 95 -10.54 -2.89 5.81
C ARG A 95 -9.53 -2.01 5.11
N ASN A 96 -9.21 -0.84 5.66
CA ASN A 96 -8.17 0.05 5.13
C ASN A 96 -7.48 0.81 6.27
N ALA A 97 -6.22 1.19 6.06
CA ALA A 97 -5.54 2.22 6.85
C ALA A 97 -5.28 3.39 5.90
N GLN A 98 -5.99 4.49 6.08
CA GLN A 98 -5.72 5.75 5.39
C GLN A 98 -5.13 6.71 6.42
N VAL A 99 -3.94 7.24 6.14
CA VAL A 99 -3.38 8.34 6.91
C VAL A 99 -3.94 9.62 6.30
N VAL A 100 -4.89 10.24 6.99
CA VAL A 100 -5.37 11.57 6.62
C VAL A 100 -4.44 12.59 7.26
N ILE A 101 -3.75 13.36 6.44
CA ILE A 101 -3.03 14.56 6.85
C ILE A 101 -3.98 15.73 6.58
N VAL A 102 -4.40 16.44 7.63
CA VAL A 102 -5.24 17.65 7.53
C VAL A 102 -4.37 18.88 7.63
#